data_AF-A0A928E4D9-F1
#
_entry.id   AF-A0A928E4D9-F1
#
_cell.length_a   1.000
_cell.length_b   1.000
_cell.length_c   1.000
_cell.angle_alpha   90.00
_cell.angle_beta   90.00
_cell.angle_gamma   90.00
#
_symmetry.space_group_name_H-M   'P 1'
#
loop_
_entity.id
_entity.type
_entity.pdbx_description
1 polymer ?
#
loop_
_entity_poly.entity_id
_entity_poly.type
_entity_poly.pdbx_seq_one_letter_code
_entity_poly.pdbx_strand_id
1 'polypeptide(L)'
;MAITVQQFIKLANYYNQTAMLMSAICVQKGGIAMENYVGRFYMADVLEYVVEYGRRLIEQNKNVGAEIVALVNRFAAQFERVRDLTTPSQKPIHEMTLEEFERVMNI
;
A
#
# COMPACT_ATOMS: atom_id res chain seq x y z
N MET A 1 15.10 -7.35 -17.28
CA MET A 1 13.82 -8.03 -17.59
C MET A 1 12.94 -7.00 -18.30
N ALA A 2 12.34 -7.31 -19.45
CA ALA A 2 11.55 -6.32 -20.20
C ALA A 2 10.27 -5.94 -19.43
N ILE A 3 9.95 -4.65 -19.36
CA ILE A 3 8.72 -4.12 -18.77
C ILE A 3 7.57 -4.43 -19.73
N THR A 4 6.52 -5.12 -19.27
CA THR A 4 5.41 -5.56 -20.12
C THR A 4 4.05 -5.29 -19.48
N VAL A 5 3.02 -5.12 -20.33
CA VAL A 5 1.63 -4.97 -19.89
C VAL A 5 1.17 -6.17 -19.04
N GLN A 6 1.57 -7.39 -19.42
CA GLN A 6 1.17 -8.59 -18.69
C GLN A 6 1.76 -8.63 -17.27
N GLN A 7 3.00 -8.15 -17.09
CA GLN A 7 3.61 -8.00 -15.77
C GLN A 7 2.92 -6.90 -14.96
N PHE A 8 2.56 -5.77 -15.57
CA PHE A 8 1.80 -4.72 -14.90
C PHE A 8 0.43 -5.24 -14.41
N ILE A 9 -0.30 -6.00 -15.22
CA ILE A 9 -1.59 -6.60 -14.80
C ILE A 9 -1.41 -7.52 -13.59
N LYS A 10 -0.34 -8.33 -13.56
CA LYS A 10 -0.03 -9.19 -12.40
C LYS A 10 0.24 -8.36 -11.14
N LEU A 11 0.99 -7.27 -11.25
CA LEU A 11 1.28 -6.36 -10.14
C LEU A 11 0.01 -5.64 -9.65
N ALA A 12 -0.83 -5.17 -10.56
CA ALA A 12 -2.12 -4.55 -10.23
C ALA A 12 -3.04 -5.51 -9.47
N ASN A 13 -3.12 -6.76 -9.93
CA ASN A 13 -3.90 -7.81 -9.26
C ASN A 13 -3.32 -8.15 -7.89
N TYR A 14 -1.99 -8.26 -7.80
CA TYR A 14 -1.31 -8.49 -6.53
C TYR A 14 -1.62 -7.38 -5.51
N TYR A 15 -1.51 -6.11 -5.92
CA TYR A 15 -1.88 -4.98 -5.06
C TYR A 15 -3.33 -5.07 -4.59
N ASN A 16 -4.28 -5.30 -5.50
CA ASN A 16 -5.70 -5.39 -5.12
C ASN A 16 -5.99 -6.54 -4.16
N GLN A 17 -5.41 -7.72 -4.40
CA GLN A 17 -5.59 -8.89 -3.52
C GLN A 17 -4.97 -8.65 -2.14
N THR A 18 -3.78 -8.06 -2.10
CA THR A 18 -3.08 -7.75 -0.85
C THR A 18 -3.83 -6.66 -0.08
N ALA A 19 -4.35 -5.64 -0.75
CA ALA A 19 -5.16 -4.58 -0.14
C ALA A 19 -6.40 -5.17 0.57
N MET A 20 -7.11 -6.08 -0.10
CA MET A 20 -8.27 -6.76 0.47
C MET A 20 -7.89 -7.57 1.71
N LEU A 21 -6.84 -8.38 1.64
CA LEU A 21 -6.36 -9.17 2.78
C LEU A 21 -5.93 -8.27 3.94
N MET A 22 -5.11 -7.25 3.67
CA MET A 22 -4.62 -6.33 4.71
C MET A 22 -5.73 -5.51 5.36
N SER A 23 -6.80 -5.19 4.61
CA SER A 23 -8.00 -4.53 5.16
C SER A 23 -8.86 -5.48 6.02
N ALA A 24 -8.82 -6.78 5.75
CA ALA A 24 -9.56 -7.80 6.49
C ALA A 24 -8.81 -8.31 7.73
N ILE A 25 -7.48 -8.17 7.75
CA ILE A 25 -6.64 -8.56 8.88
C ILE A 25 -6.71 -7.46 9.94
N CYS A 26 -7.60 -7.63 10.93
CA CYS A 26 -7.41 -7.01 12.24
C CYS A 26 -6.25 -7.71 12.95
N VAL A 27 -5.26 -6.96 13.41
CA VAL A 27 -4.23 -7.54 14.26
C VAL A 27 -4.83 -7.65 15.66
N GLN A 28 -5.13 -8.87 16.11
CA GLN A 28 -5.51 -9.10 17.50
C GLN A 28 -4.25 -9.08 18.37
N LYS A 29 -4.13 -8.10 19.26
CA LYS A 29 -3.10 -8.07 20.30
C LYS A 29 -3.80 -8.04 21.66
N GLY A 30 -3.64 -9.09 22.46
CA GLY A 30 -4.35 -9.22 23.74
C GLY A 30 -5.88 -9.35 23.63
N GLY A 31 -6.41 -9.81 22.49
CA GLY A 31 -7.86 -9.94 22.25
C GLY A 31 -8.54 -8.68 21.72
N ILE A 32 -7.82 -7.55 21.63
CA ILE A 32 -8.32 -6.30 21.05
C ILE A 32 -7.95 -6.25 19.56
N ALA A 33 -8.95 -5.99 18.71
CA ALA A 33 -8.72 -5.75 17.29
C ALA A 33 -8.06 -4.37 17.11
N MET A 34 -6.83 -4.36 16.58
CA MET A 34 -6.13 -3.13 16.22
C MET A 34 -6.04 -2.98 14.71
N GLU A 35 -5.96 -1.73 14.26
CA GLU A 35 -5.66 -1.42 12.86
C GLU A 35 -4.29 -1.96 12.46
N ASN A 36 -4.21 -2.61 11.31
CA ASN A 36 -2.99 -3.20 10.77
C ASN A 36 -2.03 -2.11 10.23
N TYR A 37 -1.28 -1.51 11.14
CA TYR A 37 -0.36 -0.41 10.86
C TYR A 37 0.77 -0.81 9.89
N VAL A 38 1.35 -2.00 10.07
CA VAL A 38 2.41 -2.53 9.19
C VAL A 38 1.87 -2.82 7.78
N GLY A 39 0.67 -3.38 7.70
CA GLY A 39 -0.01 -3.62 6.42
C GLY A 39 -0.26 -2.35 5.63
N ARG A 40 -0.58 -1.21 6.29
CA ARG A 40 -0.80 0.08 5.61
C ARG A 40 0.45 0.63 4.94
N PHE A 41 1.59 0.62 5.63
CA PHE A 41 2.86 1.05 5.05
C PHE A 41 3.30 0.13 3.91
N TYR A 42 3.22 -1.18 4.12
CA TYR A 42 3.50 -2.14 3.06
C TYR A 42 2.63 -1.92 1.82
N MET A 43 1.33 -1.68 2.01
CA MET A 43 0.41 -1.38 0.92
C MET A 43 0.75 -0.07 0.19
N ALA A 44 1.21 0.95 0.92
CA ALA A 44 1.66 2.21 0.33
C ALA A 44 2.91 2.03 -0.55
N ASP A 45 3.92 1.29 -0.06
CA ASP A 45 5.14 0.98 -0.81
C ASP A 45 4.83 0.16 -2.07
N VAL A 46 3.93 -0.83 -1.96
CA VAL A 46 3.48 -1.64 -3.10
C VAL A 46 2.74 -0.77 -4.12
N LEU A 47 1.88 0.15 -3.67
CA LEU A 47 1.17 1.07 -4.55
C LEU A 47 2.14 1.98 -5.31
N GLU A 48 3.12 2.55 -4.62
CA GLU A 48 4.17 3.37 -5.23
C GLU A 48 4.90 2.59 -6.33
N TYR A 49 5.33 1.37 -6.02
CA TYR A 49 6.01 0.50 -6.98
C TYR A 49 5.14 0.19 -8.21
N VAL A 50 3.86 -0.11 -8.02
CA VAL A 50 2.90 -0.37 -9.12
C VAL A 50 2.73 0.86 -10.00
N VAL A 51 2.60 2.05 -9.40
CA VAL A 51 2.46 3.32 -10.13
C VAL A 51 3.72 3.62 -10.95
N GLU A 52 4.90 3.48 -10.34
CA GLU A 52 6.18 3.75 -11.00
C GLU A 52 6.44 2.76 -12.14
N TYR A 53 6.13 1.46 -11.94
CA TYR A 53 6.18 0.47 -13.01
C TYR A 53 5.24 0.86 -14.16
N GLY A 54 4.02 1.29 -13.85
CA GLY A 54 3.02 1.74 -14.82
C GLY A 54 3.46 2.95 -15.63
N ARG A 55 4.07 3.96 -14.98
CA ARG A 55 4.63 5.15 -15.64
C ARG A 55 5.73 4.77 -16.63
N ARG A 56 6.69 3.95 -16.19
CA ARG A 56 7.77 3.45 -17.06
C ARG A 56 7.25 2.61 -18.22
N LEU A 57 6.21 1.81 -18.01
CA LEU A 57 5.56 1.04 -19.07
C LEU A 57 5.01 1.97 -20.16
N ILE A 58 4.34 3.05 -19.79
CA ILE A 58 3.78 4.03 -20.75
C ILE A 58 4.88 4.79 -21.48
N GLU A 59 5.93 5.22 -20.78
CA GLU A 59 7.05 5.93 -21.39
C GLU A 59 7.82 5.07 -22.39
N GLN A 60 8.05 3.80 -22.05
CA GLN A 60 8.84 2.87 -22.87
C GLN A 60 8.04 2.20 -23.99
N ASN A 61 6.70 2.13 -23.89
CA ASN A 61 5.84 1.55 -24.92
C ASN A 61 4.82 2.55 -25.45
N LYS A 62 4.96 2.91 -26.73
CA LYS A 62 4.03 3.82 -27.42
C LYS A 62 2.64 3.20 -27.70
N ASN A 63 2.48 1.89 -27.53
CA ASN A 63 1.26 1.14 -27.85
C ASN A 63 0.55 0.57 -26.61
N VAL A 64 0.68 1.22 -25.45
CA VAL A 64 -0.09 0.83 -24.26
C VAL A 64 -1.56 1.19 -24.48
N GLY A 65 -2.46 0.20 -24.34
CA GLY A 65 -3.89 0.42 -24.52
C GLY A 65 -4.46 1.44 -23.53
N ALA A 66 -5.47 2.21 -23.95
CA ALA A 66 -6.07 3.28 -23.16
C ALA A 66 -6.60 2.81 -21.79
N GLU A 67 -7.09 1.57 -21.69
CA GLU A 67 -7.56 0.97 -20.44
C GLU A 67 -6.43 0.81 -19.40
N ILE A 68 -5.23 0.44 -19.86
CA ILE A 68 -4.06 0.28 -19.00
C ILE A 68 -3.59 1.66 -18.53
N VAL A 69 -3.58 2.65 -19.42
CA VAL A 69 -3.26 4.05 -19.06
C VAL A 69 -4.25 4.57 -18.00
N ALA A 70 -5.54 4.32 -18.19
CA ALA A 70 -6.57 4.70 -17.21
C ALA A 70 -6.36 3.99 -15.86
N LEU A 71 -5.97 2.72 -15.85
CA LEU A 71 -5.66 1.98 -14.63
C LEU A 71 -4.44 2.56 -13.89
N VAL A 72 -3.35 2.86 -14.62
CA VAL A 72 -2.17 3.53 -14.05
C VAL A 72 -2.55 4.87 -13.42
N ASN A 73 -3.35 5.68 -14.12
CA ASN A 73 -3.79 6.98 -13.61
C ASN A 73 -4.67 6.86 -12.36
N ARG A 74 -5.51 5.82 -12.26
CA ARG A 74 -6.29 5.55 -11.05
C ARG A 74 -5.39 5.22 -9.85
N PHE A 75 -4.41 4.34 -10.04
CA PHE A 75 -3.45 4.03 -8.97
C PHE A 75 -2.59 5.24 -8.60
N ALA A 76 -2.17 6.04 -9.57
CA ALA A 76 -1.45 7.28 -9.30
C ALA A 76 -2.30 8.26 -8.46
N ALA A 77 -3.59 8.44 -8.81
CA ALA A 77 -4.49 9.28 -8.03
C ALA A 77 -4.73 8.74 -6.61
N GLN A 78 -4.75 7.41 -6.43
CA GLN A 78 -4.81 6.80 -5.09
C GLN A 78 -3.52 7.08 -4.32
N PHE A 79 -2.36 6.91 -4.96
CA PHE A 79 -1.06 7.15 -4.35
C PHE A 79 -0.92 8.60 -3.88
N GLU A 80 -1.24 9.59 -4.72
CA GLU A 80 -1.16 11.00 -4.34
C GLU A 80 -2.02 11.36 -3.13
N ARG A 81 -3.16 10.68 -2.94
CA ARG A 81 -4.03 10.89 -1.76
C ARG A 81 -3.43 10.32 -0.47
N VAL A 82 -2.56 9.32 -0.59
CA VAL A 82 -2.01 8.58 0.57
C VAL A 82 -0.52 8.79 0.79
N ARG A 83 0.22 9.34 -0.17
CA ARG A 83 1.67 9.58 -0.09
C ARG A 83 2.02 10.48 1.10
N ASP A 84 1.20 11.49 1.33
CA ASP A 84 1.40 12.46 2.39
C ASP A 84 0.59 12.11 3.65
N LEU A 85 -0.10 10.96 3.67
CA LEU A 85 -0.56 10.33 4.90
C LEU A 85 0.68 9.80 5.63
N THR A 86 1.41 10.75 6.23
CA THR A 86 2.17 10.43 7.43
C THR A 86 1.21 9.70 8.36
N THR A 87 1.64 8.62 8.98
CA THR A 87 0.93 8.05 10.13
C THR A 87 1.61 8.59 11.40
N PRO A 88 1.35 9.83 11.87
CA PRO A 88 1.98 10.32 13.08
C PRO A 88 0.96 10.52 14.23
N SER A 89 -0.16 9.80 14.25
CA SER A 89 -1.01 9.80 15.45
C SER A 89 -0.54 8.78 16.49
N GLN A 90 0.19 7.73 16.08
CA GLN A 90 0.78 6.75 16.98
C GLN A 90 2.26 6.54 16.70
N LYS A 91 3.06 6.72 17.76
CA LYS A 91 4.48 6.38 17.80
C LYS A 91 4.66 4.91 17.36
N PRO A 92 5.63 4.55 16.50
CA PRO A 92 5.88 3.15 16.16
C PRO A 92 6.13 2.31 17.42
N ILE A 93 5.58 1.09 17.49
CA ILE A 93 5.68 0.23 18.70
C ILE A 93 7.15 -0.01 19.12
N HIS A 94 8.07 -0.13 18.16
CA HIS A 94 9.50 -0.32 18.44
C HIS A 94 10.20 0.94 18.98
N GLU A 95 9.54 2.10 18.91
CA GLU A 95 9.98 3.38 19.46
C GLU A 95 9.22 3.73 20.77
N MET A 96 8.20 2.96 21.15
CA MET A 96 7.45 3.18 22.39
C MET A 96 8.23 2.67 23.61
N THR A 97 8.16 3.43 24.69
CA THR A 97 8.46 2.95 26.05
C THR A 97 7.39 1.98 26.51
N LEU A 98 7.70 1.18 27.54
CA LEU A 98 6.76 0.21 28.10
C LEU A 98 5.46 0.88 28.59
N GLU A 99 5.58 2.04 29.25
CA GLU A 99 4.43 2.80 29.77
C GLU A 99 3.56 3.40 28.66
N GLU A 100 4.18 3.91 27.57
CA GLU A 100 3.43 4.36 26.39
C GLU A 100 2.67 3.20 25.73
N PHE A 101 3.30 2.03 25.69
CA PHE A 101 2.70 0.82 25.15
C PHE A 101 1.53 0.32 26.02
N GLU A 102 1.71 0.23 27.33
CA GLU A 102 0.68 -0.18 28.31
C GLU A 102 -0.54 0.76 28.26
N ARG A 103 -0.31 2.08 28.19
CA ARG A 103 -1.37 3.07 28.05
C ARG A 103 -2.17 2.94 26.76
N VAL A 104 -1.53 2.62 25.63
CA VAL A 104 -2.22 2.36 24.36
C VAL A 104 -3.00 1.05 24.40
N MET A 105 -2.48 0.06 25.12
CA MET A 105 -3.08 -1.27 25.24
C MET A 105 -4.11 -1.40 26.37
N ASN A 106 -4.25 -0.38 27.22
CA ASN A 106 -5.17 -0.33 28.35
C ASN A 106 -4.95 -1.48 29.36
N ILE A 107 -3.67 -1.78 29.64
CA ILE A 107 -3.17 -2.79 30.59
C ILE A 107 -2.37 -2.12 31.70
#